data_AF-A0A4Y3FV01-F1
#
_entry.id   AF-A0A4Y3FV01-F1
#
_cell.length_a   1.000
_cell.length_b   1.000
_cell.length_c   1.000
_cell.angle_alpha   90.00
_cell.angle_beta   90.00
_cell.angle_gamma   90.00
#
_symmetry.space_group_name_H-M   'P 1'
#
loop_
_entity.id
_entity.type
_entity.pdbx_description
1 polymer ?
#
loop_
_entity_poly.entity_id
_entity_poly.type
_entity_poly.pdbx_seq_one_letter_code
_entity_poly.pdbx_strand_id
1 'polypeptide(L)' 'METSPALSVGITVLAALLGLTGFGLYTAFGPPSRNLDDPFDDHDD' A
#
# COMPACT_ATOMS: atom_id res chain seq x y z
N MET A 1 -22.25 19.67 12.41
CA MET A 1 -22.75 18.31 12.15
C MET A 1 -21.99 17.40 13.10
N GLU A 2 -22.68 16.81 14.09
CA GLU A 2 -22.08 15.80 14.97
C GLU A 2 -21.80 14.53 14.16
N THR A 3 -20.58 13.99 14.22
CA THR A 3 -20.22 12.75 13.54
C THR A 3 -20.68 11.56 14.39
N SER A 4 -21.52 10.69 13.83
CA SER A 4 -21.93 9.48 14.55
C SER A 4 -20.72 8.56 14.80
N PRO A 5 -20.74 7.73 15.86
CA PRO A 5 -19.66 6.77 16.10
C PRO A 5 -19.44 5.83 14.91
N ALA A 6 -20.50 5.37 14.26
CA ALA A 6 -20.42 4.52 13.08
C ALA A 6 -19.74 5.23 11.89
N LEU A 7 -20.08 6.51 11.64
CA LEU A 7 -19.44 7.30 10.60
C LEU A 7 -17.94 7.51 10.90
N SER A 8 -17.62 7.79 12.16
CA SER A 8 -16.23 8.01 12.60
C SER A 8 -15.38 6.77 12.37
N VAL A 9 -15.88 5.60 12.81
CA VAL A 9 -15.21 4.30 12.58
C VAL A 9 -15.09 4.02 11.08
N GLY A 10 -16.14 4.27 10.29
CA GLY A 10 -16.12 4.06 8.84
C GLY A 10 -15.02 4.86 8.14
N ILE A 11 -14.88 6.14 8.50
CA ILE A 11 -13.83 7.01 7.96
C ILE A 11 -12.44 6.52 8.39
N THR A 12 -12.27 6.11 9.65
CA THR A 12 -10.99 5.57 10.13
C THR A 12 -10.59 4.30 9.37
N VAL A 13 -11.52 3.36 9.18
CA VAL A 13 -11.26 2.14 8.42
C VAL A 13 -10.92 2.46 6.97
N LEU A 14 -11.67 3.37 6.32
CA LEU A 14 -11.39 3.79 4.96
C LEU A 14 -9.99 4.42 4.83
N ALA A 15 -9.62 5.31 5.75
CA ALA A 15 -8.30 5.94 5.77
C ALA A 15 -7.19 4.90 5.95
N ALA A 16 -7.38 3.91 6.83
CA ALA A 16 -6.43 2.82 7.01
C ALA A 16 -6.29 1.97 5.74
N LEU A 17 -7.40 1.63 5.08
CA LEU A 17 -7.37 0.87 3.83
C LEU A 17 -6.64 1.62 2.71
N LEU A 18 -6.92 2.93 2.55
CA LEU A 18 -6.23 3.77 1.58
C LEU A 18 -4.73 3.89 1.91
N GLY A 19 -4.38 4.06 3.19
CA GLY A 19 -3.00 4.10 3.65
C GLY A 19 -2.23 2.81 3.38
N LEU A 20 -2.83 1.66 3.71
CA LEU A 20 -2.24 0.34 3.44
C LEU A 20 -2.11 0.07 1.93
N THR A 21 -3.11 0.48 1.15
CA THR A 21 -3.08 0.34 -0.32
C THR A 21 -1.95 1.19 -0.92
N GLY A 22 -1.86 2.46 -0.53
CA GLY A 22 -0.79 3.36 -0.96
C GLY A 22 0.59 2.87 -0.53
N PHE A 23 0.71 2.37 0.71
CA PHE A 23 1.96 1.79 1.21
C PHE A 23 2.37 0.54 0.42
N GLY A 24 1.41 -0.33 0.09
CA GLY A 24 1.64 -1.50 -0.76
C GLY A 24 2.15 -1.10 -2.14
N LEU A 25 1.51 -0.12 -2.79
CA LEU A 25 1.96 0.40 -4.09
C LEU A 25 3.36 1.01 -4.03
N TYR A 26 3.64 1.82 -3.01
CA TYR A 26 4.96 2.42 -2.81
C TYR A 26 6.05 1.36 -2.61
N THR A 27 5.74 0.30 -1.87
CA THR A 27 6.72 -0.77 -1.59
C THR A 27 6.93 -1.65 -2.82
N ALA A 28 5.85 -2.03 -3.52
CA ALA A 28 5.90 -2.95 -4.65
C ALA A 28 6.43 -2.31 -5.94
N PHE A 29 6.16 -1.03 -6.17
CA PHE A 29 6.45 -0.35 -7.44
C PHE A 29 7.22 0.97 -7.30
N GLY A 30 7.53 1.41 -6.07
CA GLY A 30 8.24 2.65 -5.80
C GLY A 30 9.77 2.46 -5.64
N PRO A 31 10.48 3.46 -5.09
CA PRO A 31 11.92 3.37 -4.85
C PRO A 31 12.39 2.09 -4.12
N PRO A 32 11.66 1.54 -3.13
CA PRO A 32 12.05 0.28 -2.48
C PRO A 32 12.13 -0.92 -3.42
N SER A 33 11.33 -0.94 -4.50
CA SER A 33 11.29 -2.11 -5.40
C SER A 33 12.53 -2.28 -6.25
N ARG A 34 13.35 -1.22 -6.40
CA ARG A 34 14.56 -1.19 -7.23
C ARG A 34 15.73 -2.00 -6.66
N ASN A 35 15.62 -2.39 -5.39
CA ASN A 35 16.63 -3.21 -4.71
C ASN A 35 16.20 -4.68 -4.61
N LEU A 36 15.07 -5.08 -5.21
CA LEU A 36 14.74 -6.49 -5.37
C LEU A 36 15.48 -7.00 -6.62
N ASP A 37 16.27 -8.06 -6.43
CA ASP A 37 16.83 -8.81 -7.55
C ASP A 37 15.70 -9.35 -8.43
N ASP A 38 15.85 -9.20 -9.73
CA ASP A 38 14.99 -9.87 -10.69
C ASP A 38 15.38 -11.36 -10.72
N PRO A 39 14.50 -12.29 -10.31
CA PRO A 39 14.81 -13.71 -10.30
C PRO A 39 14.96 -14.31 -11.70
N PHE A 40 14.72 -13.53 -12.76
CA PHE A 40 14.88 -13.96 -14.14
C PHE A 40 16.18 -13.45 -14.79
N ASP A 41 16.91 -12.51 -14.18
CA ASP A 41 18.19 -12.00 -14.72
C ASP A 41 19.28 -13.10 -14.80
N ASP A 42 19.22 -14.11 -13.92
CA ASP A 42 20.16 -15.24 -13.89
C ASP A 42 19.84 -16.37 -14.91
N HIS A 43 18.86 -16.15 -15.79
CA HIS A 43 18.34 -17.19 -16.70
C HIS A 43 18.50 -16.85 -18.19
N ASP A 44 19.18 -15.75 -18.52
CA ASP A 44 19.39 -15.26 -19.88
C ASP A 44 20.66 -15.82 -20.59
N ASP A 45 21.24 -16.91 -20.06
CA ASP A 45 22.39 -17.65 -20.63
C ASP A 45 21.98 -18.94 -21.39
#